data_AF-A0A952YTS7-F1
#
_entry.id   AF-A0A952YTS7-F1
#
_cell.length_a   1.000
_cell.length_b   1.000
_cell.length_c   1.000
_cell.angle_alpha   90.00
_cell.angle_beta   90.00
_cell.angle_gamma   90.00
#
_symmetry.space_group_name_H-M   'P 1'
#
loop_
_entity.id
_entity.type
_entity.pdbx_description
1 polymer ?
#
loop_
_entity_poly.entity_id
_entity_poly.type
_entity_poly.pdbx_seq_one_letter_code
_entity_poly.pdbx_strand_id
1 'polypeptide(L)'
;MRALGALLERGEASALELADDRLARIAASDLNAFIDVQPELTRAQAREADARRSRGERGALLGVPLAHKDIFVTRGWRSTAGSKMLERYVSPFDATVVERLAAAGAV
;
A
#
# COMPACT_ATOMS: atom_id res chain seq x y z
N MET A 1 10.89 -1.51 6.39
CA MET A 1 10.76 -2.33 5.16
C MET A 1 11.53 -3.65 5.24
N ARG A 2 12.87 -3.67 5.46
CA ARG A 2 13.64 -4.94 5.56
C ARG A 2 13.06 -5.97 6.54
N ALA A 3 12.64 -5.54 7.74
CA ALA A 3 12.05 -6.44 8.74
C ALA A 3 10.73 -7.08 8.26
N LEU A 4 9.85 -6.32 7.61
CA LEU A 4 8.57 -6.83 7.09
C LEU A 4 8.77 -7.80 5.93
N GLY A 5 9.65 -7.44 4.97
CA GLY A 5 10.03 -8.35 3.89
C GLY A 5 10.58 -9.67 4.41
N ALA A 6 11.37 -9.64 5.49
CA ALA A 6 11.92 -10.85 6.09
C ALA A 6 10.85 -11.75 6.74
N LEU A 7 9.79 -11.18 7.34
CA LEU A 7 8.64 -11.95 7.86
C LEU A 7 7.92 -12.68 6.73
N LEU A 8 7.67 -11.98 5.62
CA LEU A 8 7.03 -12.54 4.43
C LEU A 8 7.87 -13.65 3.79
N GLU A 9 9.19 -13.46 3.69
CA GLU A 9 10.11 -14.45 3.11
C GLU A 9 10.19 -15.72 3.96
N ARG A 10 10.11 -15.61 5.29
CA ARG A 10 10.10 -16.76 6.20
C ARG A 10 8.71 -17.40 6.35
N GLY A 11 7.66 -16.79 5.80
CA GLY A 11 6.28 -17.25 5.95
C GLY A 11 5.73 -17.07 7.38
N GLU A 12 6.34 -16.18 8.17
CA GLU A 12 5.91 -15.87 9.55
C GLU A 12 4.72 -14.91 9.58
N ALA A 13 4.41 -14.26 8.45
CA ALA A 13 3.22 -13.46 8.23
C ALA A 13 2.86 -13.46 6.75
N SER A 14 1.57 -13.31 6.46
CA SER A 14 1.02 -12.99 5.13
C SER A 14 1.02 -11.47 4.87
N ALA A 15 0.95 -11.08 3.60
CA ALA A 15 0.78 -9.68 3.23
C ALA A 15 -0.54 -9.13 3.79
N LEU A 16 -1.59 -9.94 3.83
CA LEU A 16 -2.88 -9.56 4.42
C LEU A 16 -2.77 -9.28 5.93
N GLU A 17 -2.11 -10.15 6.70
CA GLU A 17 -1.90 -9.93 8.14
C GLU A 17 -1.08 -8.66 8.40
N LEU A 18 -0.04 -8.41 7.59
CA LEU A 18 0.74 -7.18 7.71
C LEU A 18 -0.08 -5.95 7.35
N ALA A 19 -0.90 -6.02 6.30
CA ALA A 19 -1.79 -4.93 5.91
C ALA A 19 -2.81 -4.60 7.01
N ASP A 20 -3.47 -5.62 7.57
CA ASP A 20 -4.45 -5.44 8.64
C ASP A 20 -3.81 -4.90 9.92
N ASP A 21 -2.61 -5.36 10.29
CA ASP A 21 -1.85 -4.79 11.41
C ASP A 21 -1.54 -3.30 11.19
N ARG A 22 -1.12 -2.91 9.98
CA ARG A 22 -0.87 -1.50 9.68
C ARG A 22 -2.15 -0.67 9.70
N LEU A 23 -3.25 -1.15 9.12
CA LEU A 23 -4.54 -0.47 9.14
C LEU A 23 -5.04 -0.26 10.58
N ALA A 24 -4.91 -1.27 11.44
CA ALA A 24 -5.27 -1.16 12.85
C ALA A 24 -4.42 -0.10 13.57
N ARG A 25 -3.10 -0.07 13.32
CA ARG A 25 -2.21 0.95 13.89
C ARG A 25 -2.52 2.37 13.38
N ILE A 26 -2.92 2.51 12.12
CA ILE A 26 -3.36 3.80 11.55
C ILE A 26 -4.63 4.27 12.26
N ALA A 27 -5.61 3.39 12.43
CA ALA A 27 -6.89 3.71 13.08
C ALA A 27 -6.73 4.10 14.57
N ALA A 28 -5.74 3.55 15.26
CA ALA A 28 -5.46 3.86 16.66
C ALA A 28 -4.57 5.11 16.89
N SER A 29 -4.09 5.74 15.83
CA SER A 29 -3.14 6.86 15.90
C SER A 29 -3.84 8.22 15.93
N ASP A 30 -3.30 9.16 16.69
CA ASP A 30 -3.74 10.56 16.78
C ASP A 30 -2.87 11.54 15.96
N LEU A 31 -1.86 11.02 15.24
CA LEU A 31 -0.84 11.82 14.56
C LEU A 31 -1.32 12.57 13.31
N ASN A 32 -2.54 12.31 12.83
CA ASN A 32 -3.09 12.87 11.59
C ASN A 32 -2.14 12.75 10.38
N ALA A 33 -1.45 11.60 10.25
CA ALA A 33 -0.38 11.40 9.27
C ALA A 33 -0.87 10.96 7.87
N PHE A 34 -2.16 10.62 7.72
CA PHE A 34 -2.74 10.07 6.49
C PHE A 34 -3.93 10.93 6.02
N ILE A 35 -4.05 11.13 4.71
CA ILE A 35 -5.14 11.92 4.10
C ILE A 35 -6.26 11.02 3.57
N ASP A 36 -5.91 10.00 2.77
CA ASP A 36 -6.87 9.01 2.26
C ASP A 36 -6.37 7.61 2.64
N VAL A 37 -7.17 6.88 3.42
CA VAL A 37 -6.90 5.50 3.83
C VAL A 37 -8.04 4.64 3.30
N GLN A 38 -7.72 3.64 2.49
CA GLN A 38 -8.70 2.78 1.80
C GLN A 38 -8.51 1.31 2.21
N PRO A 39 -9.08 0.86 3.34
CA PRO A 39 -8.84 -0.48 3.88
C PRO A 39 -9.11 -1.62 2.89
N GLU A 40 -10.19 -1.52 2.10
CA GLU A 40 -10.55 -2.59 1.16
C GLU A 40 -9.62 -2.66 -0.05
N LEU A 41 -9.15 -1.52 -0.56
CA LEU A 41 -8.14 -1.49 -1.63
C LEU A 41 -6.81 -2.05 -1.12
N THR A 42 -6.38 -1.64 0.07
CA THR A 42 -5.16 -2.17 0.71
C THR A 42 -5.25 -3.69 0.91
N ARG A 43 -6.39 -4.20 1.40
CA ARG A 43 -6.60 -5.66 1.54
C ARG A 43 -6.61 -6.38 0.19
N ALA A 44 -7.20 -5.79 -0.84
CA ALA A 44 -7.20 -6.37 -2.18
C ALA A 44 -5.78 -6.49 -2.75
N GLN A 45 -4.95 -5.43 -2.61
CA GLN A 45 -3.54 -5.46 -3.01
C GLN A 45 -2.75 -6.50 -2.22
N ALA A 46 -2.99 -6.62 -0.91
CA ALA A 46 -2.36 -7.62 -0.06
C ALA A 46 -2.70 -9.06 -0.48
N ARG A 47 -3.98 -9.36 -0.75
CA ARG A 47 -4.41 -10.69 -1.23
C ARG A 47 -3.78 -11.03 -2.59
N GLU A 48 -3.66 -10.08 -3.51
CA GLU A 48 -2.96 -10.31 -4.77
C GLU A 48 -1.46 -10.58 -4.55
N ALA A 49 -0.81 -9.84 -3.64
CA ALA A 49 0.58 -10.09 -3.30
C ALA A 49 0.77 -11.50 -2.69
N ASP A 50 -0.11 -11.94 -1.79
CA ASP A 50 -0.08 -13.30 -1.24
C ASP A 50 -0.28 -14.37 -2.34
N ALA A 51 -1.20 -14.13 -3.28
CA ALA A 51 -1.42 -15.00 -4.43
C ALA A 51 -0.19 -15.08 -5.34
N ARG A 52 0.53 -13.97 -5.56
CA ARG A 52 1.81 -13.95 -6.28
C ARG A 52 2.89 -14.76 -5.56
N ARG A 53 3.01 -14.57 -4.24
CA ARG A 53 3.98 -15.29 -3.39
C ARG A 53 3.73 -16.81 -3.39
N SER A 54 2.47 -17.23 -3.35
CA SER A 54 2.09 -18.65 -3.38
C SER A 54 2.42 -19.33 -4.71
N ARG A 55 2.44 -18.57 -5.82
CA ARG A 55 2.93 -19.01 -7.13
C ARG A 55 4.46 -19.07 -7.26
N GLY A 56 5.20 -18.79 -6.17
CA GLY A 56 6.66 -18.82 -6.16
C GLY A 56 7.33 -17.50 -6.55
N GLU A 57 6.56 -16.44 -6.80
CA GLU A 57 7.14 -15.12 -7.05
C GLU A 57 7.84 -14.60 -5.79
N ARG A 58 8.98 -13.94 -5.97
CA ARG A 58 9.79 -13.36 -4.90
C ARG A 58 10.19 -11.95 -5.28
N GLY A 59 10.24 -11.06 -4.30
CA GLY A 59 10.59 -9.67 -4.53
C GLY A 59 10.77 -8.94 -3.21
N ALA A 60 11.71 -8.00 -3.16
CA ALA A 60 12.07 -7.30 -1.92
C ALA A 60 10.90 -6.50 -1.31
N LEU A 61 9.90 -6.14 -2.11
CA LEU A 61 8.72 -5.39 -1.70
C LEU A 61 7.41 -6.15 -1.90
N LEU A 62 7.45 -7.39 -2.38
CA LEU A 62 6.26 -8.17 -2.69
C LEU A 62 5.50 -8.50 -1.39
N GLY A 63 4.37 -7.83 -1.17
CA GLY A 63 3.52 -7.92 0.01
C GLY A 63 3.82 -6.91 1.11
N VAL A 64 4.76 -5.97 0.91
CA VAL A 64 5.16 -5.00 1.93
C VAL A 64 4.26 -3.75 1.89
N PRO A 65 3.55 -3.42 3.01
CA PRO A 65 2.75 -2.19 3.08
C PRO A 65 3.60 -0.91 3.02
N LEU A 66 3.18 0.05 2.21
CA LEU A 66 3.80 1.36 2.01
C LEU A 66 2.74 2.46 1.82
N ALA A 67 2.97 3.60 2.46
CA ALA A 67 2.16 4.80 2.24
C ALA A 67 2.82 5.72 1.20
N HIS A 68 2.04 6.29 0.30
CA HIS A 68 2.48 7.34 -0.61
C HIS A 68 2.23 8.72 -0.02
N LYS A 69 3.13 9.67 -0.27
CA LYS A 69 2.82 11.09 -0.07
C LYS A 69 1.72 11.47 -1.06
N ASP A 70 0.73 12.26 -0.61
CA ASP A 70 -0.45 12.69 -1.36
C ASP A 70 -0.18 13.60 -2.59
N ILE A 71 1.09 13.74 -2.99
CA ILE A 71 1.51 14.38 -4.24
C ILE A 71 1.69 13.38 -5.38
N PHE A 72 1.81 12.09 -5.07
CA PHE A 72 1.93 11.06 -6.08
C PHE A 72 0.54 10.64 -6.53
N VAL A 73 0.25 10.88 -7.80
CA VAL A 73 -1.04 10.51 -8.37
C VAL A 73 -1.22 8.99 -8.45
N THR A 74 -2.41 8.53 -8.09
CA THR A 74 -2.75 7.12 -7.89
C THR A 74 -4.16 6.86 -8.41
N ARG A 75 -4.34 5.91 -9.33
CA ARG A 75 -5.66 5.50 -9.84
C ARG A 75 -6.46 4.81 -8.74
N GLY A 76 -7.74 5.16 -8.63
CA GLY A 76 -8.65 4.59 -7.63
C GLY A 76 -8.52 5.20 -6.22
N TRP A 77 -7.58 6.12 -6.02
CA TRP A 77 -7.39 6.87 -4.77
C TRP A 77 -7.55 8.37 -5.04
N ARG A 78 -7.81 9.16 -4.00
CA ARG A 78 -7.71 10.62 -4.11
C ARG A 78 -6.24 11.05 -4.04
N SER A 79 -5.88 12.08 -4.80
CA SER A 79 -4.55 12.71 -4.74
C SER A 79 -4.73 14.21 -4.61
N THR A 80 -4.70 14.72 -3.38
CA THR A 80 -5.13 16.11 -3.09
C THR A 80 -3.98 17.10 -2.99
N ALA A 81 -2.74 16.62 -2.97
CA ALA A 81 -1.56 17.39 -2.61
C ALA A 81 -1.71 18.19 -1.29
N GLY A 82 -2.59 17.74 -0.38
CA GLY A 82 -2.97 18.47 0.84
C GLY A 82 -3.67 19.82 0.58
N SER A 83 -4.33 20.00 -0.56
CA SER A 83 -4.93 21.27 -0.98
C SER A 83 -6.42 21.15 -1.25
N LYS A 84 -7.19 22.15 -0.79
CA LYS A 84 -8.63 22.27 -1.08
C LYS A 84 -8.94 22.34 -2.59
N MET A 85 -8.00 22.86 -3.39
CA MET A 85 -8.15 22.93 -4.84
C MET A 85 -8.33 21.53 -5.47
N LEU A 86 -7.69 20.51 -4.89
CA LEU A 86 -7.66 19.14 -5.39
C LEU A 86 -8.35 18.15 -4.45
N GLU A 87 -9.17 18.64 -3.51
CA GLU A 87 -9.81 17.82 -2.45
C GLU A 87 -10.51 16.57 -3.00
N ARG A 88 -11.09 16.66 -4.20
CA ARG A 88 -11.85 15.60 -4.87
C ARG A 88 -11.17 15.04 -6.10
N TYR A 89 -9.91 15.40 -6.34
CA TYR A 89 -9.19 14.96 -7.53
C TYR A 89 -8.89 13.47 -7.47
N VAL A 90 -9.26 12.76 -8.54
CA VAL A 90 -8.93 11.37 -8.77
C VAL A 90 -8.20 11.30 -10.12
N SER A 91 -6.96 10.82 -10.09
CA SER A 91 -6.14 10.78 -11.29
C SER A 91 -6.55 9.64 -12.23
N PRO A 92 -6.53 9.86 -13.57
CA PRO A 92 -6.73 8.79 -14.54
C PRO A 92 -5.47 7.94 -14.79
N PHE A 93 -4.34 8.26 -14.17
CA PHE A 93 -3.08 7.51 -14.30
C PHE A 93 -2.28 7.49 -12.97
N ASP A 94 -1.34 6.55 -12.88
CA ASP A 94 -0.40 6.44 -11.75
C ASP A 94 0.88 7.22 -12.05
N ALA A 95 1.47 7.84 -11.02
CA ALA A 95 2.84 8.33 -11.12
C ALA A 95 3.79 7.15 -11.39
N THR A 96 4.87 7.36 -12.15
CA THR A 96 5.82 6.27 -12.51
C THR A 96 6.36 5.51 -11.30
N VAL A 97 6.56 6.18 -10.16
CA VAL A 97 7.02 5.53 -8.93
C VAL A 97 5.95 4.62 -8.31
N VAL A 98 4.69 5.04 -8.35
CA VAL A 98 3.53 4.25 -7.87
C VAL A 98 3.38 3.01 -8.75
N GLU A 99 3.39 3.19 -10.07
CA GLU A 99 3.30 2.09 -11.03
C GLU A 99 4.40 1.04 -10.81
N ARG A 100 5.66 1.48 -10.64
CA ARG A 100 6.79 0.57 -10.40
C ARG A 100 6.69 -0.17 -9.05
N LEU A 101 6.20 0.51 -8.01
CA LEU A 101 6.02 -0.11 -6.69
C LEU A 101 4.87 -1.13 -6.70
N ALA A 102 3.75 -0.80 -7.36
CA ALA A 102 2.63 -1.72 -7.56
C ALA A 102 3.05 -2.95 -8.39
N ALA A 103 3.82 -2.73 -9.48
CA ALA A 103 4.38 -3.81 -10.28
C ALA A 103 5.31 -4.72 -9.46
N ALA A 104 6.12 -4.16 -8.55
CA ALA A 104 6.94 -4.90 -7.61
C ALA A 104 6.13 -5.63 -6.50
N GLY A 105 4.81 -5.39 -6.45
CA GLY A 105 3.90 -6.03 -5.50
C GLY A 105 3.89 -5.39 -4.12
N ALA A 106 4.30 -4.13 -4.00
CA ALA A 106 4.07 -3.36 -2.78
C ALA A 106 2.56 -3.18 -2.55
N VAL A 107 2.19 -3.14 -1.27
CA VAL A 107 0.80 -2.96 -0.81
C VAL A 107 0.59 -1.53 -0.36
#